data_AF-A0A9J6AAY9-F1
#
_entry.id   AF-A0A9J6AAY9-F1
#
_cell.length_a   1.000
_cell.length_b   1.000
_cell.length_c   1.000
_cell.angle_alpha   90.00
_cell.angle_beta   90.00
_cell.angle_gamma   90.00
#
_symmetry.space_group_name_H-M   'P 1'
#
loop_
_entity.id
_entity.type
_entity.pdbx_description
1 polymer ?
#
loop_
_entity_poly.entity_id
_entity_poly.type
_entity_poly.pdbx_seq_one_letter_code
_entity_poly.pdbx_strand_id
1 'polypeptide(L)'
;MGCASMSYKVLHKEMTLSVFYSNPLRNEAGPLLCDICNHSIEKSSGWVYYDYGHNFVTHFGCVADFVYGKGGNDKDYIIGVKKGLINLDEDDTSIVNYQKNDDEGMKYKRFFHRHVLQQLDRSMDNSVKNRKCGICGMDVNSDKKKGCSSCDFIIHERCSFLPEKIQHPFHPHPLTLVPKKDGVEVQCVGCRQSSGCHTNYTVLYQCKICEYQLHPSCAACPRRLKSLI
;
A
#
# COMPACT_ATOMS: atom_id res chain seq x y z
N MET A 1 40.05 6.18 -3.83
CA MET A 1 38.66 5.82 -4.21
C MET A 1 37.84 5.77 -2.93
N GLY A 2 37.20 6.89 -2.58
CA GLY A 2 36.35 7.00 -1.39
C GLY A 2 34.92 7.24 -1.85
N CYS A 3 34.00 6.37 -1.41
CA CYS A 3 32.57 6.56 -1.63
C CYS A 3 32.14 7.83 -0.88
N ALA A 4 31.76 8.87 -1.63
CA ALA A 4 31.18 10.06 -1.04
C ALA A 4 29.83 9.68 -0.42
N SER A 5 29.76 9.74 0.91
CA SER A 5 28.52 9.82 1.65
C SER A 5 27.74 11.02 1.14
N MET A 6 26.69 10.77 0.34
CA MET A 6 25.77 11.81 -0.08
C MET A 6 24.97 12.26 1.14
N SER A 7 25.35 13.41 1.68
CA SER A 7 24.56 14.17 2.64
C SER A 7 23.18 14.42 2.04
N TYR A 8 22.15 13.81 2.62
CA TYR A 8 20.76 14.14 2.37
C TYR A 8 20.64 15.67 2.42
N LYS A 9 20.30 16.31 1.29
CA LYS A 9 19.92 17.73 1.32
C LYS A 9 18.77 17.83 2.28
N VAL A 10 19.04 18.47 3.40
CA VAL A 10 18.19 18.39 4.57
C VAL A 10 16.85 19.04 4.23
N LEU A 11 15.77 18.28 4.45
CA LEU A 11 14.37 18.67 4.32
C LEU A 11 13.97 19.67 5.44
N HIS A 12 14.70 20.78 5.57
CA HIS A 12 14.55 21.73 6.68
C HIS A 12 13.32 22.65 6.58
N LYS A 13 12.33 22.36 5.73
CA LYS A 13 11.16 23.22 5.55
C LYS A 13 9.90 22.37 5.47
N GLU A 14 8.84 22.80 6.16
CA GLU A 14 7.52 22.18 6.09
C GLU A 14 7.01 22.26 4.65
N MET A 15 7.14 21.15 3.92
CA MET A 15 6.72 21.03 2.54
C MET A 15 5.46 20.18 2.50
N THR A 16 4.36 20.77 2.02
CA THR A 16 3.13 20.01 1.80
C THR A 16 3.12 19.43 0.40
N LEU A 17 3.42 18.14 0.28
CA LEU A 17 3.41 17.45 -1.01
C LEU A 17 1.99 17.04 -1.38
N SER A 18 1.58 17.34 -2.61
CA SER A 18 0.31 16.86 -3.16
C SER A 18 0.57 15.79 -4.21
N VAL A 19 -0.20 14.70 -4.16
CA VAL A 19 -0.11 13.67 -5.20
C VAL A 19 -0.92 14.07 -6.44
N PHE A 20 -0.31 13.91 -7.61
CA PHE A 20 -0.92 14.20 -8.90
C PHE A 20 -0.99 12.93 -9.75
N TYR A 21 -2.19 12.65 -10.28
CA TYR A 21 -2.45 11.52 -11.18
C TYR A 21 -1.72 11.67 -12.52
N SER A 22 -1.68 12.89 -13.04
CA SER A 22 -0.91 13.28 -14.23
C SER A 22 0.21 14.21 -13.80
N ASN A 23 1.46 13.87 -14.14
CA ASN A 23 2.62 14.70 -13.83
C ASN A 23 2.40 16.15 -14.30
N PRO A 24 2.38 17.15 -13.39
CA PRO A 24 2.18 18.55 -13.77
C PRO A 24 3.33 19.09 -14.62
N LEU A 25 4.53 18.51 -14.49
CA LEU A 25 5.75 18.91 -15.18
C LEU A 25 6.00 18.11 -16.48
N ARG A 26 4.97 17.41 -16.99
CA ARG A 26 5.09 16.53 -18.17
C ARG A 26 5.56 17.23 -19.44
N ASN A 27 5.32 18.55 -19.54
CA ASN A 27 5.68 19.36 -20.71
C ASN A 27 7.01 20.11 -20.54
N GLU A 28 7.67 20.02 -19.38
CA GLU A 28 8.94 20.71 -19.18
C GLU A 28 10.05 20.10 -20.04
N ALA A 29 11.00 20.92 -20.47
CA ALA A 29 12.18 20.45 -21.19
C ALA A 29 13.15 19.69 -20.25
N GLY A 30 13.89 18.71 -20.79
CA GLY A 30 14.92 17.98 -20.05
C GLY A 30 14.41 16.81 -19.20
N PRO A 31 15.30 16.07 -18.52
CA PRO A 31 14.91 14.98 -17.63
C PRO A 31 14.34 15.53 -16.32
N LEU A 32 13.26 14.90 -15.83
CA LEU A 32 12.75 15.16 -14.48
C LEU A 32 13.38 14.14 -13.53
N LEU A 33 14.00 14.60 -12.45
CA LEU A 33 14.64 13.74 -11.45
C LEU A 33 13.84 13.78 -10.15
N CYS A 34 13.75 12.64 -9.48
CA CYS A 34 13.13 12.54 -8.16
C CYS A 34 14.06 13.12 -7.10
N ASP A 35 13.58 14.05 -6.29
CA ASP A 35 14.36 14.71 -5.24
C ASP A 35 14.78 13.77 -4.09
N ILE A 36 14.13 12.61 -3.94
CA ILE A 36 14.47 11.62 -2.91
C ILE A 36 15.57 10.66 -3.38
N CYS A 37 15.47 10.12 -4.59
CA CYS A 37 16.36 9.04 -5.06
C CYS A 37 17.29 9.45 -6.21
N ASN A 38 17.11 10.65 -6.77
CA ASN A 38 17.85 11.19 -7.91
C ASN A 38 17.71 10.36 -9.21
N HIS A 39 16.73 9.46 -9.30
CA HIS A 39 16.41 8.72 -10.52
C HIS A 39 15.36 9.46 -11.36
N SER A 40 15.31 9.16 -12.66
CA SER A 40 14.38 9.79 -13.59
C SER A 40 12.91 9.47 -13.27
N ILE A 41 12.06 10.49 -13.33
CA ILE A 41 10.61 10.38 -13.28
C ILE A 41 10.07 10.36 -14.71
N GLU A 42 9.32 9.31 -15.04
CA GLU A 42 8.61 9.23 -16.31
C GLU A 42 7.54 10.33 -16.37
N LYS A 43 7.61 11.17 -17.42
CA LYS A 43 6.75 12.34 -17.58
C LYS A 43 5.36 12.00 -18.10
N SER A 44 5.26 10.94 -18.90
CA SER A 44 4.04 10.51 -19.59
C SER A 44 3.10 9.69 -18.71
N SER A 45 3.62 9.02 -17.68
CA SER A 45 2.87 8.02 -16.93
C SER A 45 3.33 7.89 -15.48
N GLY A 46 2.37 7.71 -14.58
CA GLY A 46 2.62 7.44 -13.17
C GLY A 46 2.31 8.63 -12.28
N TRP A 47 2.02 8.35 -11.01
CA TRP A 47 1.73 9.38 -10.03
C TRP A 47 3.01 9.97 -9.48
N VAL A 48 2.96 11.25 -9.16
CA VAL A 48 4.07 11.97 -8.54
C VAL A 48 3.56 12.75 -7.35
N TYR A 49 4.40 12.85 -6.33
CA TYR A 49 4.21 13.90 -5.33
C TYR A 49 4.95 15.13 -5.80
N TYR A 50 4.25 16.27 -5.76
CA TYR A 50 4.79 17.54 -6.18
C TYR A 50 4.38 18.64 -5.22
N ASP A 51 5.31 19.54 -4.96
CA ASP A 51 5.07 20.82 -4.31
C ASP A 51 5.63 21.95 -5.18
N TYR A 52 4.69 22.79 -5.65
CA TYR A 52 4.99 23.93 -6.49
C TYR A 52 5.82 24.99 -5.77
N GLY A 53 5.57 25.21 -4.47
CA GLY A 53 6.21 26.28 -3.71
C GLY A 53 7.72 26.09 -3.54
N HIS A 54 8.17 24.84 -3.56
CA HIS A 54 9.59 24.47 -3.38
C HIS A 54 10.19 23.81 -4.62
N ASN A 55 9.44 23.74 -5.73
CA ASN A 55 9.81 23.02 -6.95
C ASN A 55 10.32 21.60 -6.66
N PHE A 56 9.60 20.88 -5.80
CA PHE A 56 10.00 19.56 -5.33
C PHE A 56 9.10 18.49 -5.93
N VAL A 57 9.70 17.47 -6.53
CA VAL A 57 9.02 16.39 -7.23
C VAL A 57 9.63 15.04 -6.88
N THR A 58 8.80 14.06 -6.58
CA THR A 58 9.27 12.72 -6.22
C THR A 58 8.40 11.64 -6.84
N HIS A 59 9.00 10.47 -7.05
CA HIS A 59 8.23 9.27 -7.39
C HIS A 59 7.22 9.01 -6.28
N PHE A 60 6.02 8.63 -6.68
CA PHE A 60 5.01 8.13 -5.75
C PHE A 60 5.54 7.00 -4.84
N GLY A 61 6.33 6.08 -5.40
CA GLY A 61 6.95 4.98 -4.64
C GLY A 61 7.98 5.45 -3.61
N CYS A 62 8.81 6.47 -3.92
CA CYS A 62 9.81 6.99 -2.98
C CYS A 62 9.19 7.63 -1.75
N VAL A 63 8.01 8.23 -1.91
CA VAL A 63 7.25 8.78 -0.80
C VAL A 63 6.59 7.67 0.02
N ALA A 64 6.04 6.63 -0.61
CA ALA A 64 5.54 5.47 0.11
C ALA A 64 6.63 4.80 0.95
N ASP A 65 7.86 4.73 0.43
CA ASP A 65 9.06 4.29 1.16
C ASP A 65 9.42 5.19 2.34
N PHE A 66 9.29 6.51 2.17
CA PHE A 66 9.56 7.45 3.25
C PHE A 66 8.52 7.32 4.37
N VAL A 67 7.23 7.26 4.01
CA VAL A 67 6.10 7.27 4.96
C VAL A 67 5.95 5.93 5.68
N TYR A 68 6.13 4.82 4.96
CA TYR A 68 5.92 3.47 5.51
C TYR A 68 7.22 2.71 5.81
N GLY A 69 8.38 3.29 5.46
CA GLY A 69 9.70 2.69 5.57
C GLY A 69 10.10 1.91 4.32
N LYS A 70 11.38 1.99 3.93
CA LYS A 70 11.99 1.02 3.01
C LYS A 70 11.91 -0.35 3.69
N GLY A 71 11.40 -1.38 3.02
CA GLY A 71 11.13 -2.74 3.53
C GLY A 71 12.30 -3.52 4.18
N GLY A 72 13.03 -2.93 5.13
CA GLY A 72 13.97 -3.60 6.02
C GLY A 72 13.28 -4.24 7.23
N ASN A 73 12.10 -3.72 7.63
CA ASN A 73 11.19 -4.37 8.59
C ASN A 73 9.76 -4.36 8.03
N ASP A 74 9.39 -5.43 7.32
CA ASP A 74 8.08 -5.63 6.71
C ASP A 74 6.90 -5.57 7.71
N LYS A 75 7.19 -5.60 9.03
CA LYS A 75 6.17 -5.37 10.07
C LYS A 75 5.69 -3.94 10.10
N ASP A 76 6.62 -2.98 10.17
CA ASP A 76 6.32 -1.56 10.28
C ASP A 76 5.66 -1.04 8.99
N TYR A 77 6.12 -1.54 7.85
CA TYR A 77 5.53 -1.23 6.55
C TYR A 77 4.04 -1.57 6.49
N ILE A 78 3.66 -2.79 6.87
CA ILE A 78 2.26 -3.22 6.87
C ILE A 78 1.43 -2.43 7.88
N ILE A 79 2.01 -2.05 9.03
CA ILE A 79 1.34 -1.20 10.01
C ILE A 79 1.10 0.20 9.42
N GLY A 80 2.08 0.75 8.70
CA GLY A 80 1.96 2.03 7.99
C GLY A 80 0.89 2.00 6.91
N VAL A 81 0.92 0.99 6.04
CA VAL A 81 -0.12 0.76 5.02
C VAL A 81 -1.50 0.63 5.65
N LYS A 82 -1.61 -0.12 6.76
CA LYS A 82 -2.87 -0.18 7.54
C LYS A 82 -3.28 1.23 7.94
N LYS A 83 -2.44 1.99 8.66
CA LYS A 83 -2.76 3.34 9.15
C LYS A 83 -3.26 4.25 8.03
N GLY A 84 -2.60 4.22 6.86
CA GLY A 84 -3.02 5.01 5.69
C GLY A 84 -4.37 4.57 5.11
N LEU A 85 -4.71 3.29 5.14
CA LEU A 85 -6.01 2.79 4.67
C LEU A 85 -7.16 3.04 5.66
N ILE A 86 -6.86 3.15 6.95
CA ILE A 86 -7.87 3.33 8.00
C ILE A 86 -7.97 4.77 8.55
N ASN A 87 -7.20 5.71 8.00
CA ASN A 87 -7.13 7.13 8.39
C ASN A 87 -7.19 7.32 9.91
N LEU A 88 -6.20 6.80 10.63
CA LEU A 88 -6.09 7.02 12.09
C LEU A 88 -5.62 8.44 12.45
N ASP A 89 -5.18 9.24 11.46
CA ASP A 89 -4.83 10.65 11.63
C ASP A 89 -5.93 11.50 10.98
N GLU A 90 -6.53 12.41 11.77
CA GLU A 90 -7.83 13.07 11.49
C GLU A 90 -7.84 14.06 10.31
N ASP A 91 -6.67 14.36 9.72
CA ASP A 91 -6.50 15.49 8.81
C ASP A 91 -6.55 15.16 7.31
N ASP A 92 -6.32 13.91 6.90
CA ASP A 92 -6.39 13.49 5.49
C ASP A 92 -7.35 12.30 5.33
N THR A 93 -8.64 12.61 5.18
CA THR A 93 -9.72 11.64 4.97
C THR A 93 -9.85 11.15 3.53
N SER A 94 -8.83 11.37 2.70
CA SER A 94 -8.93 11.14 1.26
C SER A 94 -9.28 9.70 0.89
N ILE A 95 -8.88 8.70 1.69
CA ILE A 95 -9.31 7.31 1.54
C ILE A 95 -10.52 7.04 2.44
N VAL A 96 -11.73 6.95 1.87
CA VAL A 96 -12.91 6.64 2.67
C VAL A 96 -13.10 5.13 2.73
N ASN A 97 -13.16 4.56 3.95
CA ASN A 97 -13.48 3.14 4.10
C ASN A 97 -14.95 2.90 3.73
N TYR A 98 -15.16 2.04 2.75
CA TYR A 98 -16.50 1.69 2.29
C TYR A 98 -17.04 0.56 3.17
N GLN A 99 -17.85 0.91 4.17
CA GLN A 99 -18.67 -0.04 4.91
C GLN A 99 -20.09 0.03 4.37
N LYS A 100 -20.49 -0.96 3.56
CA LYS A 100 -21.91 -1.15 3.27
C LYS A 100 -22.53 -1.78 4.51
N ASN A 101 -23.54 -1.12 5.09
CA ASN A 101 -24.42 -1.74 6.06
C ASN A 101 -25.23 -2.80 5.32
N ASP A 102 -24.66 -4.00 5.21
CA ASP A 102 -25.44 -5.18 4.90
C ASP A 102 -26.00 -5.65 6.25
N ASP A 103 -27.27 -5.37 6.46
CA ASP A 103 -28.05 -5.67 7.66
C ASP A 103 -27.91 -7.14 8.10
N GLU A 104 -27.92 -7.32 9.43
CA GLU A 104 -28.12 -8.57 10.18
C GLU A 104 -27.02 -9.66 10.16
N GLY A 105 -26.19 -9.66 11.20
CA GLY A 105 -25.84 -10.91 11.91
C GLY A 105 -24.70 -11.80 11.38
N MET A 106 -23.94 -11.44 10.34
CA MET A 106 -22.84 -12.29 9.87
C MET A 106 -21.46 -11.95 10.44
N LYS A 107 -20.99 -12.81 11.34
CA LYS A 107 -19.56 -13.03 11.67
C LYS A 107 -18.69 -12.86 10.42
N TYR A 108 -17.87 -11.81 10.39
CA TYR A 108 -16.83 -11.47 9.42
C TYR A 108 -16.57 -12.50 8.29
N LYS A 109 -17.46 -12.57 7.30
CA LYS A 109 -17.13 -13.15 5.99
C LYS A 109 -16.27 -12.12 5.26
N ARG A 110 -14.95 -12.32 5.23
CA ARG A 110 -14.08 -11.49 4.39
C ARG A 110 -14.07 -12.09 2.99
N PHE A 111 -14.37 -11.31 1.95
CA PHE A 111 -14.40 -11.83 0.57
C PHE A 111 -13.10 -12.54 0.13
N PHE A 112 -11.95 -12.24 0.75
CA PHE A 112 -10.67 -12.91 0.52
C PHE A 112 -10.69 -14.41 0.80
N HIS A 113 -11.56 -14.79 1.72
CA HIS A 113 -11.58 -16.14 2.21
C HIS A 113 -13.01 -16.52 2.62
N ARG A 114 -13.60 -17.47 1.89
CA ARG A 114 -15.02 -17.85 2.01
C ARG A 114 -15.40 -18.40 3.40
N HIS A 115 -14.43 -18.78 4.22
CA HIS A 115 -14.64 -19.29 5.56
C HIS A 115 -14.27 -18.27 6.64
N VAL A 116 -14.88 -18.44 7.82
CA VAL A 116 -14.55 -17.62 8.99
C VAL A 116 -13.13 -17.94 9.46
N LEU A 117 -12.34 -16.90 9.69
CA LEU A 117 -11.02 -17.03 10.28
C LEU A 117 -11.12 -16.95 11.80
N GLN A 118 -10.47 -17.89 12.49
CA GLN A 118 -10.38 -17.95 13.94
C GLN A 118 -8.97 -17.62 14.38
N GLN A 119 -8.82 -17.10 15.60
CA GLN A 119 -7.50 -16.89 16.20
C GLN A 119 -6.85 -18.25 16.42
N LEU A 120 -5.58 -18.38 16.02
CA LEU A 120 -4.79 -19.57 16.27
C LEU A 120 -3.85 -19.33 17.44
N ASP A 121 -3.92 -20.20 18.44
CA ASP A 121 -2.98 -20.22 19.56
C ASP A 121 -1.66 -20.90 19.17
N ARG A 122 -0.58 -20.58 19.89
CA ARG A 122 0.79 -21.11 19.64
C ARG A 122 0.88 -22.64 19.67
N SER A 123 -0.06 -23.33 20.32
CA SER A 123 -0.09 -24.81 20.39
C SER A 123 -0.59 -25.48 19.11
N MET A 124 -1.29 -24.75 18.23
CA MET A 124 -1.86 -25.27 16.97
C MET A 124 -0.90 -25.14 15.78
N ASP A 125 0.32 -24.62 16.01
CA ASP A 125 1.30 -24.34 14.96
C ASP A 125 1.73 -25.56 14.14
N ASN A 126 1.69 -26.75 14.73
CA ASN A 126 2.12 -27.98 14.07
C ASN A 126 1.10 -28.54 13.06
N SER A 127 -0.13 -28.01 13.02
CA SER A 127 -1.19 -28.51 12.13
C SER A 127 -1.27 -27.78 10.79
N VAL A 128 -0.65 -26.60 10.66
CA VAL A 128 -0.77 -25.78 9.45
C VAL A 128 0.36 -26.10 8.47
N LYS A 129 0.01 -26.68 7.31
CA LYS A 129 0.99 -27.02 6.27
C LYS A 129 1.64 -25.78 5.62
N ASN A 130 0.87 -24.70 5.47
CA ASN A 130 1.34 -23.45 4.90
C ASN A 130 1.64 -22.41 6.00
N ARG A 131 2.91 -21.98 6.10
CA ARG A 131 3.33 -20.97 7.07
C ARG A 131 3.40 -19.56 6.50
N LYS A 132 2.95 -19.34 5.25
CA LYS A 132 2.91 -18.01 4.63
C LYS A 132 1.56 -17.34 4.80
N CYS A 133 1.60 -16.07 5.15
CA CYS A 133 0.44 -15.20 5.24
C CYS A 133 -0.16 -14.96 3.85
N GLY A 134 -1.43 -15.31 3.66
CA GLY A 134 -2.15 -15.12 2.39
C GLY A 134 -2.46 -13.67 2.01
N ILE A 135 -1.88 -12.70 2.71
CA ILE A 135 -1.99 -11.26 2.40
C ILE A 135 -0.63 -10.70 2.03
N CYS A 136 0.37 -10.83 2.90
CA CYS A 136 1.69 -10.24 2.68
C CYS A 136 2.75 -11.21 2.19
N GLY A 137 2.40 -12.50 2.00
CA GLY A 137 3.32 -13.53 1.51
C GLY A 137 4.43 -13.94 2.48
N MET A 138 4.47 -13.39 3.70
CA MET A 138 5.52 -13.64 4.68
C MET A 138 5.20 -14.75 5.69
N ASP A 139 6.22 -15.28 6.36
CA ASP A 139 6.03 -16.29 7.40
C ASP A 139 5.22 -15.79 8.60
N VAL A 140 4.32 -16.62 9.12
CA VAL A 140 3.44 -16.32 10.26
C VAL A 140 3.98 -16.75 11.62
N ASN A 141 5.22 -17.28 11.68
CA ASN A 141 5.77 -18.03 12.81
C ASN A 141 5.51 -17.40 14.20
N SER A 142 6.11 -16.24 14.50
CA SER A 142 6.10 -15.64 15.85
C SER A 142 4.98 -14.62 16.09
N ASP A 143 4.21 -14.30 15.05
CA ASP A 143 3.15 -13.30 15.08
C ASP A 143 1.82 -13.93 15.52
N LYS A 144 0.96 -13.13 16.17
CA LYS A 144 -0.45 -13.49 16.32
C LYS A 144 -1.05 -13.70 14.93
N LYS A 145 -1.81 -14.78 14.76
CA LYS A 145 -2.32 -15.21 13.44
C LYS A 145 -3.76 -15.68 13.53
N LYS A 146 -4.43 -15.58 12.39
CA LYS A 146 -5.79 -16.07 12.19
C LYS A 146 -5.76 -17.09 11.06
N GLY A 147 -6.39 -18.23 11.27
CA GLY A 147 -6.44 -19.32 10.33
C GLY A 147 -7.87 -19.75 10.03
N CYS A 148 -8.03 -20.40 8.89
CA CYS A 148 -9.26 -21.10 8.55
C CYS A 148 -9.22 -22.53 9.11
N SER A 149 -10.32 -23.02 9.67
CA SER A 149 -10.45 -24.42 10.08
C SER A 149 -10.82 -25.35 8.91
N SER A 150 -11.30 -24.79 7.80
CA SER A 150 -11.77 -25.53 6.62
C SER A 150 -10.73 -25.61 5.49
N CYS A 151 -9.60 -24.87 5.59
CA CYS A 151 -8.51 -24.92 4.61
C CYS A 151 -7.21 -24.33 5.19
N ASP A 152 -6.10 -24.45 4.46
CA ASP A 152 -4.77 -23.99 4.89
C ASP A 152 -4.55 -22.47 4.76
N PHE A 153 -5.61 -21.66 4.72
CA PHE A 153 -5.49 -20.20 4.65
C PHE A 153 -5.17 -19.62 6.03
N ILE A 154 -4.02 -18.96 6.11
CA ILE A 154 -3.53 -18.32 7.33
C ILE A 154 -3.05 -16.91 7.04
N ILE A 155 -3.28 -15.99 7.98
CA ILE A 155 -2.83 -14.60 7.88
C ILE A 155 -2.31 -14.12 9.24
N HIS A 156 -1.40 -13.14 9.22
CA HIS A 156 -1.11 -12.39 10.44
C HIS A 156 -2.36 -11.66 10.91
N GLU A 157 -2.53 -11.54 12.23
CA GLU A 157 -3.59 -10.73 12.82
C GLU A 157 -3.52 -9.28 12.33
N ARG A 158 -2.33 -8.70 12.23
CA ARG A 158 -2.12 -7.34 11.69
C ARG A 158 -2.59 -7.18 10.23
N CYS A 159 -2.42 -8.23 9.41
CA CYS A 159 -2.89 -8.27 8.03
C CYS A 159 -4.42 -8.42 7.96
N SER A 160 -5.03 -8.99 9.01
CA SER A 160 -6.49 -9.08 9.17
C SER A 160 -7.16 -7.74 9.51
N PHE A 161 -6.53 -6.60 9.29
CA PHE A 161 -7.18 -5.29 9.46
C PHE A 161 -7.22 -4.47 8.19
N LEU A 162 -6.72 -5.00 7.06
CA LEU A 162 -6.94 -4.37 5.77
C LEU A 162 -8.45 -4.30 5.50
N PRO A 163 -8.98 -3.12 5.13
CA PRO A 163 -10.37 -2.99 4.73
C PRO A 163 -10.62 -3.79 3.46
N GLU A 164 -11.79 -4.41 3.37
CA GLU A 164 -12.15 -5.20 2.19
C GLU A 164 -12.45 -4.30 0.99
N LYS A 165 -13.10 -3.16 1.24
CA LYS A 165 -13.49 -2.19 0.24
C LYS A 165 -13.06 -0.79 0.67
N ILE A 166 -12.54 -0.04 -0.27
CA ILE A 166 -12.15 1.36 -0.08
C ILE A 166 -12.73 2.21 -1.22
N GLN A 167 -13.06 3.45 -0.91
CA GLN A 167 -13.29 4.50 -1.88
C GLN A 167 -12.00 5.32 -1.99
N HIS A 168 -11.32 5.20 -3.11
CA HIS A 168 -10.05 5.88 -3.34
C HIS A 168 -10.31 7.28 -3.95
N PRO A 169 -9.63 8.36 -3.51
CA PRO A 169 -9.96 9.73 -3.92
C PRO A 169 -9.72 9.99 -5.41
N PHE A 170 -8.80 9.24 -6.02
CA PHE A 170 -8.45 9.32 -7.44
C PHE A 170 -9.22 8.32 -8.32
N HIS A 171 -10.22 7.63 -7.77
CA HIS A 171 -11.03 6.70 -8.53
C HIS A 171 -12.50 6.71 -8.09
N PRO A 172 -13.47 6.93 -8.99
CA PRO A 172 -14.87 7.07 -8.60
C PRO A 172 -15.52 5.77 -8.13
N HIS A 173 -15.05 4.61 -8.56
CA HIS A 173 -15.62 3.33 -8.16
C HIS A 173 -14.97 2.77 -6.89
N PRO A 174 -15.71 2.01 -6.05
CA PRO A 174 -15.11 1.29 -4.94
C PRO A 174 -14.09 0.27 -5.42
N LEU A 175 -12.94 0.24 -4.75
CA LEU A 175 -11.94 -0.80 -4.95
C LEU A 175 -12.18 -1.91 -3.93
N THR A 176 -12.16 -3.14 -4.40
CA THR A 176 -12.23 -4.32 -3.53
C THR A 176 -10.85 -4.93 -3.48
N LEU A 177 -10.35 -5.23 -2.29
CA LEU A 177 -9.13 -6.00 -2.18
C LEU A 177 -9.39 -7.37 -2.87
N VAL A 178 -8.43 -7.94 -3.61
CA VAL A 178 -8.55 -9.25 -4.27
C VAL A 178 -7.23 -10.02 -4.16
N PRO A 179 -7.23 -11.36 -4.18
CA PRO A 179 -5.99 -12.11 -4.34
C PRO A 179 -5.35 -11.82 -5.70
N LYS A 180 -4.03 -11.66 -5.72
CA LYS A 180 -3.24 -11.63 -6.94
C LYS A 180 -3.27 -13.03 -7.55
N LYS A 181 -3.59 -13.13 -8.85
CA LYS A 181 -3.58 -14.41 -9.56
C LYS A 181 -2.15 -14.81 -9.88
N ASP A 182 -1.79 -16.06 -9.59
CA ASP A 182 -0.49 -16.61 -9.93
C ASP A 182 -0.26 -16.57 -11.44
N GLY A 183 0.96 -16.22 -11.86
CA GLY A 183 1.34 -16.12 -13.27
C GLY A 183 0.72 -14.95 -14.04
N VAL A 184 -0.15 -14.14 -13.42
CA VAL A 184 -0.71 -12.95 -14.05
C VAL A 184 0.05 -11.72 -13.58
N GLU A 185 0.74 -11.07 -14.51
CA GLU A 185 1.35 -9.79 -14.25
C GLU A 185 0.27 -8.71 -14.20
N VAL A 186 0.19 -8.03 -13.05
CA VAL A 186 -0.81 -6.99 -12.80
C VAL A 186 -0.08 -5.71 -12.46
N GLN A 187 -0.11 -4.74 -13.38
CA GLN A 187 0.52 -3.45 -13.16
C GLN A 187 -0.35 -2.55 -12.28
N CYS A 188 0.25 -2.02 -11.21
CA CYS A 188 -0.39 -1.01 -10.36
C CYS A 188 -0.49 0.34 -11.10
N VAL A 189 -1.67 0.96 -11.10
CA VAL A 189 -1.91 2.27 -11.75
C VAL A 189 -1.10 3.39 -11.09
N GLY A 190 -0.91 3.33 -9.77
CA GLY A 190 -0.22 4.36 -9.00
C GLY A 190 1.29 4.36 -9.24
N CYS A 191 1.96 3.24 -8.93
CA CYS A 191 3.42 3.15 -9.02
C CYS A 191 3.95 2.56 -10.34
N ARG A 192 3.09 2.06 -11.22
CA ARG A 192 3.43 1.41 -12.50
C ARG A 192 4.31 0.16 -12.40
N GLN A 193 4.50 -0.38 -11.19
CA GLN A 193 5.17 -1.66 -10.97
C GLN A 193 4.15 -2.79 -10.89
N SER A 194 4.57 -3.98 -11.32
CA SER A 194 3.74 -5.20 -11.29
C SER A 194 3.94 -6.06 -10.04
N SER A 195 5.08 -5.87 -9.40
CA SER A 195 5.37 -6.32 -8.04
C SER A 195 5.07 -5.20 -7.07
N GLY A 196 4.55 -5.54 -5.88
CA GLY A 196 4.29 -4.58 -4.81
C GLY A 196 5.45 -3.62 -4.61
N CYS A 197 5.15 -2.36 -4.28
CA CYS A 197 6.18 -1.47 -3.75
C CYS A 197 6.70 -2.14 -2.46
N HIS A 198 7.91 -2.69 -2.50
CA HIS A 198 8.68 -3.12 -1.33
C HIS A 198 8.11 -4.29 -0.51
N THR A 199 7.04 -4.96 -0.96
CA THR A 199 6.45 -6.11 -0.24
C THR A 199 5.88 -7.18 -1.17
N ASN A 200 5.91 -8.42 -0.69
CA ASN A 200 5.35 -9.60 -1.37
C ASN A 200 3.83 -9.72 -1.16
N TYR A 201 3.08 -8.61 -1.23
CA TYR A 201 1.63 -8.68 -1.13
C TYR A 201 1.07 -9.64 -2.18
N THR A 202 0.35 -10.64 -1.69
CA THR A 202 -0.39 -11.62 -2.50
C THR A 202 -1.80 -11.10 -2.83
N VAL A 203 -2.05 -9.81 -2.61
CA VAL A 203 -3.35 -9.14 -2.77
C VAL A 203 -3.19 -7.75 -3.39
N LEU A 204 -4.26 -7.25 -4.01
CA LEU A 204 -4.33 -5.95 -4.70
C LEU A 204 -5.70 -5.32 -4.45
N TYR A 205 -5.81 -3.99 -4.42
CA TYR A 205 -7.11 -3.33 -4.53
C TYR A 205 -7.47 -3.21 -6.01
N GLN A 206 -8.61 -3.79 -6.40
CA GLN A 206 -9.07 -3.84 -7.77
C GLN A 206 -10.51 -3.30 -7.88
N CYS A 207 -10.71 -2.42 -8.86
CA CYS A 207 -12.05 -2.04 -9.30
C CYS A 207 -12.68 -3.20 -10.08
N LYS A 208 -13.93 -3.53 -9.80
CA LYS A 208 -14.67 -4.57 -10.54
C LYS A 208 -15.37 -4.06 -11.80
N ILE A 209 -15.37 -2.75 -12.00
CA ILE A 209 -16.05 -2.08 -13.11
C ILE A 209 -15.07 -1.74 -14.25
N CYS A 210 -13.82 -1.41 -13.90
CA CYS A 210 -12.78 -1.07 -14.87
C CYS A 210 -11.42 -1.63 -14.47
N GLU A 211 -10.43 -1.51 -15.36
CA GLU A 211 -9.05 -1.99 -15.15
C GLU A 211 -8.21 -1.09 -14.22
N TYR A 212 -8.79 -0.70 -13.09
CA TYR A 212 -8.12 0.12 -12.08
C TYR A 212 -7.68 -0.73 -10.91
N GLN A 213 -6.38 -0.73 -10.64
CA GLN A 213 -5.80 -1.58 -9.61
C GLN A 213 -4.58 -0.96 -8.95
N LEU A 214 -4.47 -1.15 -7.64
CA LEU A 214 -3.43 -0.57 -6.79
C LEU A 214 -2.85 -1.65 -5.88
N HIS A 215 -1.55 -1.56 -5.62
CA HIS A 215 -0.98 -2.24 -4.45
C HIS A 215 -1.64 -1.72 -3.18
N PRO A 216 -1.74 -2.53 -2.11
CA PRO A 216 -2.25 -2.05 -0.82
C PRO A 216 -1.55 -0.79 -0.33
N SER A 217 -0.24 -0.69 -0.51
CA SER A 217 0.52 0.50 -0.16
C SER A 217 0.23 1.71 -1.04
N CYS A 218 0.08 1.51 -2.34
CA CYS A 218 -0.32 2.59 -3.25
C CYS A 218 -1.74 3.09 -2.95
N ALA A 219 -2.63 2.20 -2.52
CA ALA A 219 -3.97 2.56 -2.10
C ALA A 219 -4.01 3.28 -0.74
N ALA A 220 -2.96 3.14 0.08
CA ALA A 220 -2.85 3.75 1.41
C ALA A 220 -2.27 5.17 1.38
N CYS A 221 -1.62 5.55 0.27
CA CYS A 221 -0.91 6.82 0.18
C CYS A 221 -1.88 8.00 0.31
N PRO A 222 -1.57 8.97 1.19
CA PRO A 222 -2.41 10.14 1.40
C PRO A 222 -2.44 11.05 0.17
N ARG A 223 -3.48 11.87 0.06
CA ARG A 223 -3.55 12.89 -0.98
C ARG A 223 -2.54 14.01 -0.73
N ARG A 224 -2.32 14.37 0.54
CA ARG A 224 -1.41 15.42 0.97
C ARG A 224 -0.51 14.93 2.09
N LEU A 225 0.80 15.10 1.92
CA LEU A 225 1.79 14.87 2.98
C LEU A 225 2.24 16.20 3.54
N LYS A 226 2.01 16.43 4.83
CA LYS A 226 2.30 17.71 5.48
C LYS A 226 3.79 17.95 5.74
N SER A 227 4.61 16.89 5.79
CA SER A 227 6.05 16.98 6.02
C SER A 227 6.78 15.73 5.53
N LEU A 228 7.92 15.93 4.87
CA LEU A 228 9.00 14.95 4.82
C LEU A 228 10.05 15.44 5.82
N ILE A 229 10.26 14.74 6.93
CA ILE A 229 11.21 15.08 7.99
C ILE A 229 12.66 14.93 7.50
#